data_AF-A0A520BTH5-F1
#
_entry.id   AF-A0A520BTH5-F1
#
_cell.length_a   1.000
_cell.length_b   1.000
_cell.length_c   1.000
_cell.angle_alpha   90.00
_cell.angle_beta   90.00
_cell.angle_gamma   90.00
#
_symmetry.space_group_name_H-M   'P 1'
#
loop_
_entity.id
_entity.type
_entity.pdbx_description
1 polymer ?
#
loop_
_entity_poly.entity_id
_entity_poly.type
_entity_poly.pdbx_seq_one_letter_code
_entity_poly.pdbx_strand_id
1 'polypeptide(L)'
;MPNTASPKLLDAVFGNDALRNKRNTEAVETGPSQLVSARVTQYNPARVPPLADVKDKVREQLVHKLASAEAKKAGEARLAALKATPTDVAGLEAAAVVSRAKPEKLTRAQLEAVLGADAAKLPTALGLPADDGSYVVVRINQLLPRDAAVIDDKRAVQQYASAWARAEGQAYLAALKSQHKAVIKVAAPASAASAP
;
A
#
# COMPACT_ATOMS: atom_id res chain seq x y z
N MET A 1 -10.84 -18.37 -8.54
CA MET A 1 -11.96 -18.27 -7.57
C MET A 1 -13.01 -17.34 -8.16
N PRO A 2 -14.30 -17.70 -8.18
CA PRO A 2 -15.34 -16.82 -8.70
C PRO A 2 -15.39 -15.52 -7.90
N ASN A 3 -15.59 -14.39 -8.58
CA ASN A 3 -15.68 -13.08 -7.92
C ASN A 3 -17.06 -12.93 -7.27
N THR A 4 -17.19 -13.43 -6.04
CA THR A 4 -18.45 -13.42 -5.27
C THR A 4 -18.81 -12.04 -4.70
N ALA A 5 -17.98 -11.02 -4.92
CA ALA A 5 -18.17 -9.66 -4.43
C ALA A 5 -18.77 -8.71 -5.50
N SER A 6 -19.30 -9.23 -6.61
CA SER A 6 -19.91 -8.37 -7.63
C SER A 6 -21.19 -7.71 -7.07
N PRO A 7 -21.39 -6.39 -7.24
CA PRO A 7 -22.59 -5.71 -6.73
C PRO A 7 -23.89 -6.33 -7.24
N LYS A 8 -23.93 -6.64 -8.55
CA LYS A 8 -25.10 -7.25 -9.19
C LYS A 8 -25.44 -8.63 -8.62
N LEU A 9 -24.44 -9.43 -8.27
CA LEU A 9 -24.68 -10.74 -7.65
C LEU A 9 -25.16 -10.59 -6.20
N LEU A 10 -24.61 -9.64 -5.44
CA LEU A 10 -25.06 -9.35 -4.08
C LEU A 10 -26.52 -8.89 -4.07
N ASP A 11 -26.91 -7.99 -4.97
CA ASP A 11 -28.30 -7.54 -5.10
C ASP A 11 -29.25 -8.69 -5.42
N ALA A 12 -28.86 -9.59 -6.32
CA ALA A 12 -29.66 -10.77 -6.68
C ALA A 12 -29.80 -11.77 -5.52
N VAL A 13 -28.74 -11.98 -4.72
CA VAL A 13 -28.72 -12.91 -3.58
C VAL A 13 -29.52 -12.39 -2.39
N PHE A 14 -29.54 -11.07 -2.16
CA PHE A 14 -30.37 -10.43 -1.13
C PHE A 14 -31.76 -10.02 -1.64
N GLY A 15 -32.08 -10.33 -2.90
CA GLY A 15 -33.39 -10.10 -3.50
C GLY A 15 -34.50 -10.97 -2.92
N ASN A 16 -35.74 -10.53 -3.09
CA ASN A 16 -36.92 -11.20 -2.54
C ASN A 16 -37.08 -12.64 -3.09
N ASP A 17 -36.70 -12.86 -4.34
CA ASP A 17 -36.79 -14.18 -4.99
C ASP A 17 -35.82 -15.21 -4.41
N ALA A 18 -34.61 -14.78 -4.03
CA ALA A 18 -33.63 -15.66 -3.41
C ALA A 18 -33.95 -15.89 -1.92
N LEU A 19 -34.36 -14.84 -1.20
CA LEU A 19 -34.58 -14.90 0.25
C LEU A 19 -35.93 -15.50 0.65
N ARG A 20 -37.04 -15.08 0.02
CA ARG A 20 -38.39 -15.56 0.37
C ARG A 20 -38.80 -16.78 -0.44
N ASN A 21 -38.55 -16.74 -1.75
CA ASN A 21 -39.00 -17.80 -2.66
C ASN A 21 -37.99 -18.97 -2.75
N LYS A 22 -36.82 -18.86 -2.10
CA LYS A 22 -35.71 -19.84 -2.12
C LYS A 22 -35.32 -20.31 -3.52
N ARG A 23 -35.52 -19.43 -4.52
CA ARG A 23 -35.15 -19.69 -5.92
C ARG A 23 -33.66 -19.45 -6.12
N ASN A 24 -33.10 -20.09 -7.14
CA ASN A 24 -31.76 -19.75 -7.60
C ASN A 24 -31.81 -18.33 -8.19
N THR A 25 -30.75 -17.55 -7.98
CA THR A 25 -30.62 -16.24 -8.62
C THR A 25 -30.44 -16.41 -10.13
N GLU A 26 -30.84 -15.40 -10.89
CA GLU A 26 -30.50 -15.32 -12.31
C GLU A 26 -28.99 -15.36 -12.53
N ALA A 27 -28.58 -15.76 -13.74
CA ALA A 27 -27.17 -15.80 -14.13
C ALA A 27 -26.68 -14.37 -14.33
N VAL A 28 -25.89 -13.88 -13.37
CA VAL A 28 -25.35 -12.52 -13.37
C VAL A 28 -23.91 -12.54 -13.84
N GLU A 29 -23.55 -11.60 -14.71
CA GLU A 29 -22.16 -11.40 -15.13
C GLU A 29 -21.33 -10.79 -13.99
N THR A 30 -20.28 -11.52 -13.57
CA THR A 30 -19.39 -11.14 -12.46
C THR A 30 -17.98 -10.75 -12.93
N GLY A 31 -17.70 -10.94 -14.22
CA GLY A 31 -16.45 -10.62 -14.90
C GLY A 31 -16.56 -10.95 -16.39
N PRO A 32 -15.58 -10.56 -17.22
CA PRO A 32 -15.60 -10.81 -18.66
C PRO A 32 -15.82 -12.29 -18.97
N SER A 33 -16.89 -12.60 -19.71
CA SER A 33 -17.29 -13.97 -20.06
C SER A 33 -17.55 -14.88 -18.84
N GLN A 34 -17.90 -14.30 -17.67
CA GLN A 34 -18.15 -15.06 -16.44
C GLN A 34 -19.56 -14.81 -15.91
N LEU A 35 -20.43 -15.82 -16.08
CA LEU A 35 -21.78 -15.85 -15.53
C LEU A 35 -21.81 -16.70 -14.25
N VAL A 36 -22.48 -16.20 -13.20
CA VAL A 36 -22.61 -16.88 -11.91
C VAL A 36 -24.06 -16.85 -11.45
N SER A 37 -24.56 -17.99 -10.97
CA SER A 37 -25.84 -18.12 -10.27
C SER A 37 -25.57 -18.62 -8.85
N ALA A 38 -26.36 -18.14 -7.89
CA ALA A 38 -26.23 -18.47 -6.48
C ALA A 38 -27.56 -18.99 -5.92
N ARG A 39 -27.48 -19.81 -4.87
CA ARG A 39 -28.65 -20.26 -4.10
C ARG A 39 -28.40 -19.99 -2.62
N VAL A 40 -29.33 -19.33 -1.97
CA VAL A 40 -29.27 -19.07 -0.53
C VAL A 40 -29.68 -20.33 0.22
N THR A 41 -28.73 -20.97 0.90
CA THR A 41 -28.97 -22.15 1.75
C THR A 41 -29.40 -21.76 3.16
N GLN A 42 -28.78 -20.71 3.70
CA GLN A 42 -29.06 -20.14 5.01
C GLN A 42 -29.04 -18.61 4.91
N TYR A 43 -30.09 -17.97 5.44
CA TYR A 43 -30.18 -16.51 5.53
C TYR A 43 -30.16 -16.09 7.00
N ASN A 44 -29.17 -15.29 7.36
CA ASN A 44 -29.08 -14.67 8.68
C ASN A 44 -29.41 -13.18 8.52
N PRO A 45 -30.56 -12.70 9.02
CA PRO A 45 -30.92 -11.29 8.90
C PRO A 45 -29.92 -10.41 9.64
N ALA A 46 -29.72 -9.19 9.13
CA ALA A 46 -28.92 -8.17 9.80
C ALA A 46 -29.51 -7.90 11.19
N ARG A 47 -28.84 -8.37 12.23
CA ARG A 47 -29.17 -8.14 13.63
C ARG A 47 -27.99 -7.46 14.29
N VAL A 48 -28.25 -6.49 15.15
CA VAL A 48 -27.22 -5.99 16.07
C VAL A 48 -26.89 -7.14 17.01
N PRO A 49 -25.66 -7.68 16.98
CA PRO A 49 -25.28 -8.71 17.92
C PRO A 49 -25.43 -8.18 19.35
N PRO A 50 -26.02 -8.95 20.29
CA PRO A 50 -26.02 -8.60 21.69
C PRO A 50 -24.59 -8.31 22.18
N LEU A 51 -24.46 -7.40 23.14
CA LEU A 51 -23.14 -7.04 23.68
C LEU A 51 -22.38 -8.28 24.18
N ALA A 52 -23.07 -9.27 24.75
CA ALA A 52 -22.46 -10.53 25.20
C ALA A 52 -21.71 -11.28 24.08
N ASP A 53 -22.23 -11.28 22.85
CA ASP A 53 -21.68 -12.02 21.72
C ASP A 53 -20.45 -11.31 21.11
N VAL A 54 -20.34 -9.99 21.28
CA VAL A 54 -19.27 -9.16 20.69
C VAL A 54 -18.35 -8.52 21.73
N LYS A 55 -18.58 -8.76 23.03
CA LYS A 55 -17.87 -8.11 24.13
C LYS A 55 -16.37 -8.25 24.00
N ASP A 56 -15.89 -9.45 23.71
CA ASP A 56 -14.46 -9.72 23.63
C ASP A 56 -13.84 -9.06 22.40
N LYS A 57 -14.50 -9.13 21.24
CA LYS A 57 -14.06 -8.42 20.03
C LYS A 57 -14.01 -6.90 20.22
N VAL A 58 -15.02 -6.32 20.86
CA VAL A 58 -15.06 -4.88 21.15
C VAL A 58 -13.98 -4.50 22.17
N ARG A 59 -13.75 -5.34 23.18
CA ARG A 59 -12.67 -5.13 24.15
C ARG A 59 -11.31 -5.14 23.47
N GLU A 60 -11.02 -6.13 22.63
CA GLU A 60 -9.77 -6.21 21.87
C GLU A 60 -9.56 -4.97 20.99
N GLN A 61 -10.60 -4.55 20.27
CA GLN A 61 -10.54 -3.33 19.45
C GLN A 61 -10.30 -2.07 20.29
N LEU A 62 -10.94 -1.97 21.46
CA LEU A 62 -10.76 -0.85 22.37
C LEU A 62 -9.35 -0.83 22.95
N VAL A 63 -8.83 -1.98 23.39
CA VAL A 63 -7.47 -2.11 23.90
C VAL A 63 -6.46 -1.72 22.82
N HIS A 64 -6.63 -2.20 21.59
CA HIS A 64 -5.77 -1.82 20.46
C HIS A 64 -5.82 -0.30 20.18
N LYS A 65 -7.01 0.29 20.22
CA LYS A 65 -7.19 1.73 20.02
C LYS A 65 -6.52 2.55 21.12
N LEU A 66 -6.66 2.15 22.38
CA LEU A 66 -6.02 2.84 23.50
C LEU A 66 -4.50 2.66 23.47
N ALA A 67 -4.03 1.43 23.24
CA ALA A 67 -2.60 1.13 23.13
C ALA A 67 -1.94 1.93 22.00
N SER A 68 -2.57 2.03 20.82
CA SER A 68 -2.03 2.84 19.72
C SER A 68 -2.01 4.33 20.02
N ALA A 69 -3.01 4.85 20.75
CA ALA A 69 -3.02 6.25 21.20
C ALA A 69 -1.90 6.53 22.22
N GLU A 70 -1.69 5.63 23.19
CA GLU A 70 -0.60 5.73 24.16
C GLU A 70 0.77 5.59 23.50
N ALA A 71 0.94 4.65 22.56
CA ALA A 71 2.17 4.47 21.80
C ALA A 71 2.55 5.73 21.02
N LYS A 72 1.57 6.38 20.36
CA LYS A 72 1.79 7.68 19.68
C LYS A 72 2.24 8.76 20.65
N LYS A 73 1.55 8.92 21.78
CA LYS A 73 1.89 9.92 22.80
C LYS A 73 3.30 9.70 23.38
N ALA A 74 3.64 8.45 23.70
CA ALA A 74 4.96 8.08 24.20
C ALA A 74 6.05 8.31 23.16
N GLY A 75 5.77 7.95 21.89
CA GLY A 75 6.68 8.16 20.78
C GLY A 75 6.93 9.64 20.45
N GLU A 76 5.90 10.47 20.48
CA GLU A 76 6.01 11.92 20.31
C GLU A 76 6.82 12.56 21.45
N ALA A 77 6.59 12.13 22.69
CA ALA A 77 7.39 12.56 23.84
C ALA A 77 8.86 12.16 23.69
N ARG A 78 9.13 10.93 23.24
CA ARG A 78 10.50 10.45 22.97
C ARG A 78 11.16 11.23 21.83
N LEU A 79 10.42 11.54 20.78
CA LEU A 79 10.88 12.37 19.67
C LEU A 79 11.21 13.79 20.13
N ALA A 80 10.39 14.39 20.99
CA ALA A 80 10.67 15.70 21.56
C ALA A 80 11.95 15.66 22.41
N ALA A 81 12.13 14.62 23.23
CA ALA A 81 13.34 14.42 24.02
C ALA A 81 14.59 14.27 23.14
N LEU A 82 14.52 13.48 22.06
CA LEU A 82 15.64 13.30 21.12
C LEU A 82 15.94 14.58 20.33
N LYS A 83 14.94 15.40 20.02
CA LYS A 83 15.16 16.71 19.39
C LYS A 83 15.84 17.69 20.35
N ALA A 84 15.52 17.63 21.65
CA ALA A 84 16.17 18.45 22.67
C ALA A 84 17.59 17.96 23.00
N THR A 85 17.83 16.64 22.94
CA THR A 85 19.13 16.03 23.22
C THR A 85 19.48 14.99 22.15
N PRO A 86 20.09 15.42 21.02
CA PRO A 86 20.36 14.54 19.86
C PRO A 86 21.36 13.41 20.12
N THR A 87 22.12 13.49 21.21
CA THR A 87 23.10 12.48 21.63
C THR A 87 22.50 11.37 22.50
N ASP A 88 21.25 11.51 22.96
CA ASP A 88 20.58 10.47 23.73
C ASP A 88 20.26 9.27 22.84
N VAL A 89 20.86 8.13 23.17
CA VAL A 89 20.64 6.83 22.49
C VAL A 89 19.92 5.83 23.38
N ALA A 90 19.48 6.23 24.58
CA ALA A 90 18.83 5.32 25.51
C ALA A 90 17.54 4.72 24.89
N GLY A 91 17.39 3.40 24.95
CA GLY A 91 16.20 2.73 24.40
C GLY A 91 16.07 2.73 22.88
N LEU A 92 17.05 3.22 22.12
CA LEU A 92 17.14 2.96 20.68
C LEU A 92 17.87 1.63 20.43
N GLU A 93 17.44 0.90 19.41
CA GLU A 93 18.17 -0.29 18.94
C GLU A 93 19.55 0.08 18.37
N ALA A 94 20.41 -0.92 18.18
CA ALA A 94 21.72 -0.72 17.57
C ALA A 94 21.61 -0.06 16.19
N ALA A 95 22.58 0.80 15.86
CA ALA A 95 22.59 1.48 14.57
C ALA A 95 22.66 0.48 13.41
N ALA A 96 21.68 0.54 12.52
CA ALA A 96 21.60 -0.28 11.32
C ALA A 96 21.64 0.59 10.05
N VAL A 97 22.19 0.02 8.97
CA VAL A 97 22.23 0.68 7.65
C VAL A 97 21.02 0.24 6.85
N VAL A 98 20.14 1.19 6.54
CA VAL A 98 18.93 0.93 5.74
C VAL A 98 19.09 1.49 4.32
N SER A 99 18.54 0.78 3.34
CA SER A 99 18.48 1.22 1.94
C SER A 99 17.21 0.69 1.27
N ARG A 100 16.87 1.19 0.08
CA ARG A 100 15.74 0.66 -0.69
C ARG A 100 15.87 -0.84 -1.02
N ALA A 101 17.11 -1.34 -1.13
CA ALA A 101 17.38 -2.76 -1.37
C ALA A 101 17.42 -3.58 -0.06
N LYS A 102 17.68 -2.94 1.08
CA LYS A 102 17.76 -3.55 2.41
C LYS A 102 16.95 -2.69 3.41
N PRO A 103 15.61 -2.83 3.42
CA PRO A 103 14.73 -2.01 4.26
C PRO A 103 14.73 -2.41 5.75
N GLU A 104 15.41 -3.50 6.11
CA GLU A 104 15.35 -4.09 7.45
C GLU A 104 13.90 -4.36 7.90
N LYS A 105 13.51 -3.90 9.10
CA LYS A 105 12.15 -4.06 9.66
C LYS A 105 11.20 -2.92 9.27
N LEU A 106 11.64 -1.95 8.46
CA LEU A 106 10.83 -0.78 8.12
C LEU A 106 9.84 -1.10 7.00
N THR A 107 8.61 -0.60 7.13
CA THR A 107 7.67 -0.61 6.01
C THR A 107 8.15 0.33 4.90
N ARG A 108 7.62 0.16 3.68
CA ARG A 108 7.98 1.02 2.56
C ARG A 108 7.74 2.50 2.84
N ALA A 109 6.59 2.84 3.42
CA ALA A 109 6.25 4.22 3.76
C ALA A 109 7.21 4.80 4.81
N GLN A 110 7.57 4.01 5.83
CA GLN A 110 8.54 4.41 6.85
C GLN A 110 9.93 4.62 6.24
N LEU A 111 10.38 3.70 5.39
CA LEU A 111 11.66 3.80 4.71
C LEU A 111 11.75 5.05 3.82
N GLU A 112 10.70 5.34 3.06
CA GLU A 112 10.66 6.53 2.21
C GLU A 112 10.73 7.82 3.05
N ALA A 113 10.06 7.86 4.20
CA ALA A 113 10.14 9.00 5.13
C ALA A 113 11.54 9.16 5.77
N VAL A 114 12.22 8.05 6.12
CA VAL A 114 13.61 8.10 6.61
C VAL A 114 14.56 8.58 5.52
N LEU A 115 14.46 8.04 4.31
CA LEU A 115 15.35 8.40 3.19
C LEU A 115 15.08 9.79 2.62
N GLY A 116 13.88 10.35 2.84
CA GLY A 116 13.50 11.71 2.45
C GLY A 116 13.90 12.79 3.46
N ALA A 117 14.53 12.43 4.57
CA ALA A 117 14.96 13.39 5.59
C ALA A 117 16.05 14.35 5.07
N ASP A 118 16.07 15.58 5.58
CA ASP A 118 17.07 16.59 5.23
C ASP A 118 18.47 16.16 5.70
N ALA A 119 19.31 15.73 4.75
CA ALA A 119 20.66 15.25 5.01
C ALA A 119 21.61 16.36 5.53
N ALA A 120 21.25 17.64 5.39
CA ALA A 120 22.06 18.75 5.90
C ALA A 120 21.92 18.95 7.43
N LYS A 121 20.87 18.39 8.05
CA LYS A 121 20.55 18.59 9.48
C LYS A 121 20.78 17.32 10.31
N LEU A 122 21.72 16.48 9.89
CA LEU A 122 22.05 15.25 10.61
C LEU A 122 22.96 15.55 11.82
N PRO A 123 22.74 14.89 12.97
CA PRO A 123 21.74 13.86 13.22
C PRO A 123 20.33 14.43 13.44
N THR A 124 19.31 13.81 12.84
CA THR A 124 17.90 14.22 13.00
C THR A 124 17.04 13.06 13.48
N ALA A 125 16.02 13.35 14.28
CA ALA A 125 15.07 12.38 14.78
C ALA A 125 13.71 12.53 14.08
N LEU A 126 13.15 11.41 13.62
CA LEU A 126 11.85 11.30 12.97
C LEU A 126 10.94 10.35 13.75
N GLY A 127 9.65 10.64 13.70
CA GLY A 127 8.61 9.84 14.32
C GLY A 127 7.66 9.38 13.23
N LEU A 128 7.50 8.08 13.11
CA LEU A 128 6.80 7.44 12.01
C LEU A 128 5.64 6.62 12.58
N PRO A 129 4.40 7.10 12.44
CA PRO A 129 3.24 6.28 12.77
C PRO A 129 3.13 5.14 11.75
N ALA A 130 2.70 3.97 12.22
CA ALA A 130 2.40 2.83 11.38
C ALA A 130 0.89 2.56 11.36
N ASP A 131 0.43 1.92 10.28
CA ASP A 131 -0.99 1.60 10.06
C ASP A 131 -1.52 0.55 11.05
N ASP A 132 -0.61 -0.26 11.61
CA ASP A 132 -0.90 -1.23 12.68
C ASP A 132 -1.08 -0.57 14.06
N GLY A 133 -0.99 0.75 14.15
CA GLY A 133 -1.12 1.49 15.40
C GLY A 133 0.15 1.57 16.23
N SER A 134 1.27 1.02 15.75
CA SER A 134 2.58 1.22 16.36
C SER A 134 3.17 2.60 16.01
N TYR A 135 4.14 3.06 16.79
CA TYR A 135 4.86 4.30 16.54
C TYR A 135 6.36 4.05 16.64
N VAL A 136 7.07 4.37 15.56
CA VAL A 136 8.51 4.11 15.44
C VAL A 136 9.25 5.44 15.49
N VAL A 137 10.21 5.55 16.41
CA VAL A 137 11.12 6.70 16.48
C VAL A 137 12.45 6.31 15.90
N VAL A 138 12.92 7.04 14.90
CA VAL A 138 14.18 6.77 14.21
C VAL A 138 15.11 7.96 14.36
N ARG A 139 16.36 7.70 14.75
CA ARG A 139 17.43 8.69 14.70
C ARG A 139 18.31 8.41 13.48
N ILE A 140 18.43 9.39 12.60
CA ILE A 140 19.28 9.31 11.42
C ILE A 140 20.64 9.87 11.81
N ASN A 141 21.64 9.01 11.83
CA ASN A 141 22.99 9.39 12.25
C ASN A 141 23.75 10.09 11.11
N GLN A 142 23.77 9.47 9.94
CA GLN A 142 24.51 9.93 8.77
C GLN A 142 23.92 9.36 7.49
N LEU A 143 24.10 10.10 6.39
CA LEU A 143 23.85 9.60 5.05
C LEU A 143 25.13 8.93 4.54
N LEU A 144 25.04 7.66 4.17
CA LEU A 144 26.15 6.94 3.56
C LEU A 144 26.13 7.10 2.04
N PRO A 145 27.31 7.11 1.38
CA PRO A 145 27.39 7.08 -0.07
C PRO A 145 26.73 5.81 -0.61
N ARG A 146 26.32 5.87 -1.87
CA ARG A 146 25.71 4.75 -2.57
C ARG A 146 26.63 3.53 -2.53
N ASP A 147 26.07 2.39 -2.17
CA ASP A 147 26.77 1.11 -2.24
C ASP A 147 26.91 0.67 -3.71
N ALA A 148 28.15 0.72 -4.23
CA ALA A 148 28.48 0.33 -5.59
C ALA A 148 28.27 -1.18 -5.86
N ALA A 149 28.21 -2.01 -4.81
CA ALA A 149 27.95 -3.44 -4.95
C ALA A 149 26.46 -3.75 -5.23
N VAL A 150 25.54 -2.84 -4.88
CA VAL A 150 24.09 -3.06 -5.03
C VAL A 150 23.59 -2.57 -6.39
N ILE A 151 24.18 -1.53 -6.95
CA ILE A 151 23.88 -1.07 -8.31
C ILE A 151 25.17 -0.62 -8.99
N ASP A 152 25.57 -1.34 -10.04
CA ASP A 152 26.67 -0.94 -10.92
C ASP A 152 26.31 0.38 -11.63
N ASP A 153 27.14 1.40 -11.43
CA ASP A 153 26.95 2.72 -12.03
C ASP A 153 26.84 2.66 -13.55
N LYS A 154 27.58 1.75 -14.21
CA LYS A 154 27.47 1.57 -15.66
C LYS A 154 26.07 1.11 -16.06
N ARG A 155 25.51 0.17 -15.29
CA ARG A 155 24.17 -0.37 -15.53
C ARG A 155 23.09 0.68 -15.23
N ALA A 156 23.27 1.49 -14.20
CA ALA A 156 22.36 2.59 -13.88
C ALA A 156 22.33 3.66 -15.00
N VAL A 157 23.50 4.04 -15.51
CA VAL A 157 23.62 5.00 -16.64
C VAL A 157 22.95 4.45 -17.90
N GLN A 158 23.17 3.17 -18.23
CA GLN A 158 22.51 2.53 -19.36
C GLN A 158 20.98 2.48 -19.21
N GLN A 159 20.49 2.15 -18.02
CA GLN A 159 19.05 2.14 -17.72
C GLN A 159 18.45 3.55 -17.88
N TYR A 160 19.11 4.57 -17.33
CA TYR A 160 18.70 5.95 -17.46
C TYR A 160 18.67 6.41 -18.93
N ALA A 161 19.74 6.16 -19.68
CA ALA A 161 19.81 6.51 -21.10
C ALA A 161 18.70 5.82 -21.92
N SER A 162 18.42 4.55 -21.63
CA SER A 162 17.35 3.81 -22.30
C SER A 162 15.95 4.33 -21.94
N ALA A 163 15.73 4.77 -20.70
CA ALA A 163 14.46 5.36 -20.27
C ALA A 163 14.26 6.73 -20.92
N TRP A 164 15.31 7.54 -20.95
CA TRP A 164 15.32 8.85 -21.62
C TRP A 164 15.01 8.72 -23.11
N ALA A 165 15.72 7.84 -23.82
CA ALA A 165 15.50 7.62 -25.26
C ALA A 165 14.07 7.16 -25.58
N ARG A 166 13.46 6.33 -24.71
CA ARG A 166 12.06 5.92 -24.86
C ARG A 166 11.10 7.09 -24.67
N ALA A 167 11.32 7.92 -23.66
CA ALA A 167 10.50 9.10 -23.40
C ALA A 167 10.58 10.12 -24.56
N GLU A 168 11.80 10.39 -25.04
CA GLU A 168 12.05 11.24 -26.21
C GLU A 168 11.35 10.71 -27.46
N GLY A 169 11.49 9.41 -27.75
CA GLY A 169 10.84 8.77 -28.89
C GLY A 169 9.31 8.82 -28.80
N GLN A 170 8.74 8.64 -27.62
CA GLN A 170 7.29 8.78 -27.40
C GLN A 170 6.82 10.22 -27.59
N ALA A 171 7.53 11.21 -27.06
CA ALA A 171 7.23 12.62 -27.22
C ALA A 171 7.31 13.06 -28.69
N TYR A 172 8.35 12.62 -29.40
CA TYR A 172 8.51 12.88 -30.83
C TYR A 172 7.36 12.28 -31.65
N LEU A 173 7.01 11.01 -31.41
CA LEU A 173 5.87 10.38 -32.08
C LEU A 173 4.53 11.08 -31.75
N ALA A 174 4.33 11.52 -30.50
CA ALA A 174 3.15 12.28 -30.11
C ALA A 174 3.07 13.63 -30.84
N ALA A 175 4.20 14.33 -30.98
CA ALA A 175 4.30 15.58 -31.73
C ALA A 175 3.97 15.38 -33.22
N LEU A 176 4.49 14.33 -33.86
CA LEU A 176 4.16 14.02 -35.27
C LEU A 176 2.67 13.68 -35.45
N LYS A 177 2.09 12.88 -34.53
CA LYS A 177 0.65 12.56 -34.57
C LYS A 177 -0.21 13.81 -34.49
N SER A 178 0.18 14.77 -33.64
CA SER A 178 -0.50 16.07 -33.49
C SER A 178 -0.40 16.90 -34.78
N GLN A 179 0.81 17.07 -35.33
CA GLN A 179 1.02 17.86 -36.54
C GLN A 179 0.31 17.28 -37.77
N HIS A 180 0.33 15.97 -37.93
CA HIS A 180 -0.26 15.29 -39.10
C HIS A 180 -1.72 14.85 -38.89
N LYS A 181 -2.36 15.20 -37.76
CA LYS A 181 -3.73 14.79 -37.39
C LYS A 181 -3.96 13.27 -37.56
N ALA A 182 -2.92 12.48 -37.27
CA ALA A 182 -2.95 11.05 -37.51
C ALA A 182 -3.77 10.33 -36.42
N VAL A 183 -4.89 9.72 -36.84
CA VAL A 183 -5.75 8.92 -35.94
C VAL A 183 -5.44 7.44 -36.15
N ILE A 184 -4.89 6.80 -35.13
CA ILE A 184 -4.73 5.33 -35.14
C ILE A 184 -6.11 4.73 -34.88
N LYS A 185 -6.73 4.17 -35.94
CA LYS A 185 -8.07 3.56 -35.89
C LYS A 185 -8.08 2.14 -35.33
N VAL A 186 -6.93 1.59 -34.97
CA VAL A 186 -6.79 0.23 -34.43
C VAL A 186 -6.60 0.31 -32.92
N ALA A 187 -7.41 -0.45 -32.17
CA ALA A 187 -7.28 -0.56 -30.72
C ALA A 187 -5.86 -1.01 -30.37
N ALA A 188 -5.25 -0.38 -29.36
CA ALA A 188 -3.92 -0.77 -28.88
C ALA A 188 -3.91 -2.28 -28.58
N PRO A 189 -3.02 -3.07 -29.19
CA PRO A 189 -2.93 -4.49 -28.88
C PRO A 189 -2.59 -4.62 -27.39
N ALA A 190 -3.30 -5.49 -26.68
CA ALA A 190 -3.04 -5.77 -25.29
C ALA A 190 -1.55 -6.08 -25.12
N SER A 191 -0.88 -5.30 -24.26
CA SER A 191 0.55 -5.45 -23.97
C SER A 191 0.84 -6.91 -23.65
N ALA A 192 1.55 -7.59 -24.55
CA ALA A 192 2.16 -8.87 -24.25
C ALA A 192 3.23 -8.60 -23.19
N ALA A 193 2.87 -8.85 -21.94
CA ALA A 193 3.81 -8.91 -20.83
C ALA A 193 4.91 -9.91 -21.22
N SER A 194 6.09 -9.39 -21.53
CA SER A 194 7.31 -10.17 -21.60
C SER A 194 7.57 -10.77 -20.22
N ALA A 195 7.26 -12.06 -20.08
CA ALA A 195 7.60 -12.88 -18.92
C ALA A 195 9.13 -13.03 -18.82
N PRO A 196 9.68 -13.06 -17.60
CA PRO A 196 10.66 -14.06 -17.21
C PRO A 196 9.98 -15.34 -16.70
#